data_AF-A0A961WR59-F1
#
_entry.id   AF-A0A961WR59-F1
#
_cell.length_a   1.000
_cell.length_b   1.000
_cell.length_c   1.000
_cell.angle_alpha   90.00
_cell.angle_beta   90.00
_cell.angle_gamma   90.00
#
_symmetry.space_group_name_H-M   'P 1'
#
loop_
_entity.id
_entity.type
_entity.pdbx_description
1 polymer ?
#
loop_
_entity_poly.entity_id
_entity_poly.type
_entity_poly.pdbx_seq_one_letter_code
_entity_poly.pdbx_strand_id
1 'polypeptide(L)'
;MAEKEFCPRGIESGGGPDSPFKAPFNGEMEWLDDGTCSYCGSISEGAFFNAIEAGAKITPTDKSYKAYIDMPGVGHRKFYFQHLSQEGRARFIDLVNKKKINLAEPGYFYVPPYFAAPSAHGAER
;
A
#
# COMPACT_ATOMS: atom_id res chain seq x y z
N MET A 1 -0.18 -11.34 26.69
CA MET A 1 -0.92 -10.13 26.28
C MET A 1 -0.80 -10.06 24.77
N ALA A 2 -1.90 -9.95 24.03
CA ALA A 2 -1.82 -9.82 22.58
C ALA A 2 -1.03 -8.54 22.24
N GLU A 3 0.02 -8.67 21.42
CA GLU A 3 0.76 -7.52 20.93
C GLU A 3 -0.18 -6.68 20.07
N LYS A 4 -0.36 -5.42 20.46
CA LYS A 4 -1.23 -4.50 19.74
C LYS A 4 -0.53 -4.07 18.46
N GLU A 5 -1.06 -4.51 17.31
CA GLU A 5 -0.59 -4.04 16.02
C GLU A 5 -1.18 -2.65 15.74
N PHE A 6 -0.39 -1.77 15.13
CA PHE A 6 -0.81 -0.42 14.78
C PHE A 6 -0.77 -0.23 13.26
N CYS A 7 -1.83 0.36 12.71
CA CYS A 7 -1.85 0.73 11.31
C CYS A 7 -0.84 1.86 11.06
N PRO A 8 0.08 1.72 10.08
CA PRO A 8 0.99 2.79 9.71
C PRO A 8 0.26 4.11 9.37
N ARG A 9 -0.92 4.02 8.74
CA ARG A 9 -1.76 5.19 8.45
C ARG A 9 -2.38 5.81 9.71
N GLY A 10 -2.68 4.99 10.71
CA GLY A 10 -3.13 5.45 12.03
C GLY A 10 -2.04 6.20 12.78
N ILE A 11 -0.80 5.69 12.74
CA ILE A 11 0.37 6.36 13.32
C ILE A 11 0.59 7.72 12.65
N GLU A 12 0.60 7.78 11.32
CA GLU A 12 0.74 9.05 10.58
C GLU A 12 -0.37 10.07 10.88
N SER A 13 -1.55 9.61 11.28
CA SER A 13 -2.70 10.48 11.59
C SER A 13 -2.70 10.96 13.05
N GLY A 14 -1.62 10.71 13.79
CA GLY A 14 -1.47 11.09 15.19
C GLY A 14 -1.92 10.03 16.20
N GLY A 15 -2.23 8.81 15.74
CA GLY A 15 -2.41 7.63 16.60
C GLY A 15 -1.07 6.94 16.90
N GLY A 16 -1.15 5.71 17.42
CA GLY A 16 0.02 4.88 17.70
C GLY A 16 0.34 4.73 19.19
N PRO A 17 1.36 3.92 19.51
CA PRO A 17 1.73 3.63 20.90
C PRO A 17 2.10 4.89 21.69
N ASP A 18 2.64 5.91 21.01
CA ASP A 18 3.11 7.17 21.59
C ASP A 18 2.07 8.30 21.52
N SER A 19 0.86 8.05 21.03
CA SER A 19 -0.14 9.12 20.90
C SER A 19 -0.58 9.66 22.27
N PRO A 20 -0.62 11.00 22.44
CA PRO A 20 -1.20 11.61 23.63
C PRO A 20 -2.74 11.48 23.68
N PHE A 21 -3.40 11.10 22.56
CA PHE A 21 -4.85 10.96 22.48
C PHE A 21 -5.25 9.48 22.37
N LYS A 22 -5.79 8.92 23.46
CA LYS A 22 -6.08 7.48 23.59
C LYS A 22 -7.53 7.06 23.29
N ALA A 23 -8.35 7.83 22.58
CA ALA A 23 -9.76 7.44 22.37
C ALA A 23 -10.40 7.96 21.07
N PRO A 24 -11.37 7.22 20.49
CA PRO A 24 -11.72 5.81 20.74
C PRO A 24 -10.88 4.81 19.92
N PHE A 25 -10.09 5.26 18.95
CA PHE A 25 -9.17 4.43 18.17
C PHE A 25 -7.79 5.09 18.11
N ASN A 26 -6.80 4.47 18.74
CA ASN A 26 -5.44 4.99 18.79
C ASN A 26 -4.56 4.45 17.65
N GLY A 27 -5.14 4.29 16.45
CA GLY A 27 -4.45 3.68 15.31
C GLY A 27 -4.16 2.19 15.45
N GLU A 28 -4.67 1.54 16.50
CA GLU A 28 -4.67 0.08 16.64
C GLU A 28 -5.37 -0.54 15.44
N MET A 29 -4.84 -1.66 14.96
CA MET A 29 -5.41 -2.40 13.84
C MET A 29 -5.44 -3.88 14.13
N GLU A 30 -6.37 -4.54 13.45
CA GLU A 30 -6.44 -5.98 13.32
C GLU A 30 -6.61 -6.30 11.85
N TRP A 31 -6.04 -7.41 11.41
CA TRP A 31 -6.33 -7.97 10.09
C TRP A 31 -7.66 -8.70 10.18
N LEU A 32 -8.65 -8.22 9.43
CA LEU A 32 -9.97 -8.84 9.33
C LEU A 32 -9.88 -10.16 8.56
N ASP A 33 -10.91 -11.01 8.68
CA ASP A 33 -11.01 -12.30 7.98
C ASP A 33 -10.90 -12.17 6.45
N ASP A 34 -11.25 -11.01 5.90
CA ASP A 34 -11.14 -10.70 4.47
C ASP A 34 -9.74 -10.19 4.06
N GLY A 35 -8.78 -10.23 4.98
CA GLY A 35 -7.39 -9.83 4.77
C GLY A 35 -7.17 -8.31 4.70
N THR A 36 -8.13 -7.52 5.19
CA THR A 36 -8.03 -6.06 5.22
C THR A 36 -7.74 -5.52 6.62
N CYS A 37 -7.03 -4.40 6.67
CA CYS A 37 -6.76 -3.68 7.91
C CYS A 37 -8.04 -3.00 8.40
N SER A 38 -8.45 -3.31 9.64
CA SER A 38 -9.65 -2.73 10.27
C SER A 38 -9.64 -1.20 10.35
N TYR A 39 -8.46 -0.58 10.37
CA TYR A 39 -8.32 0.88 10.46
C TYR A 39 -8.43 1.59 9.10
N CYS A 40 -7.63 1.20 8.11
CA CYS A 40 -7.52 1.91 6.83
C CYS A 40 -8.17 1.19 5.63
N GLY A 41 -8.58 -0.06 5.80
CA GLY A 41 -9.11 -0.92 4.73
C GLY A 41 -8.08 -1.35 3.69
N SER A 42 -6.78 -1.21 3.99
CA SER A 42 -5.70 -1.73 3.13
C SER A 42 -5.68 -3.25 3.18
N ILE A 43 -5.36 -3.91 2.07
CA ILE A 43 -4.91 -5.31 2.12
C ILE A 43 -3.50 -5.40 2.72
N SER A 44 -3.12 -6.59 3.19
CA SER A 44 -1.79 -6.88 3.72
C SER A 44 -0.69 -6.89 2.64
N GLU A 45 0.57 -6.70 3.04
CA GLU A 45 1.72 -6.78 2.13
C GLU A 45 1.79 -8.14 1.41
N GLY A 46 1.52 -9.23 2.13
CA GLY A 46 1.49 -10.57 1.53
C GLY A 46 0.39 -10.71 0.48
N ALA A 47 -0.84 -10.26 0.79
CA ALA A 47 -1.94 -10.26 -0.16
C ALA A 47 -1.65 -9.38 -1.39
N PHE A 48 -0.98 -8.24 -1.18
CA PHE A 48 -0.55 -7.34 -2.24
C PHE A 48 0.40 -8.01 -3.23
N PHE A 49 1.49 -8.62 -2.77
CA PHE A 49 2.43 -9.29 -3.67
C PHE A 49 1.83 -10.54 -4.31
N ASN A 50 1.05 -11.32 -3.58
CA ASN A 50 0.34 -12.46 -4.15
C ASN A 50 -0.60 -12.04 -5.28
N ALA A 51 -1.30 -10.91 -5.13
CA ALA A 51 -2.16 -10.37 -6.18
C ALA A 51 -1.34 -9.95 -7.42
N ILE A 52 -0.19 -9.29 -7.23
CA ILE A 52 0.72 -8.93 -8.33
C ILE A 52 1.20 -10.17 -9.07
N GLU A 53 1.61 -11.20 -8.34
CA GLU A 53 2.08 -12.48 -8.90
C GLU A 53 0.97 -13.22 -9.64
N ALA A 54 -0.28 -13.09 -9.18
CA ALA A 54 -1.47 -13.59 -9.88
C ALA A 54 -1.87 -12.76 -11.12
N GLY A 55 -1.16 -11.66 -11.41
CA GLY A 55 -1.45 -10.79 -12.56
C GLY A 55 -2.54 -9.75 -12.32
N ALA A 56 -2.90 -9.50 -11.05
CA ALA A 56 -3.87 -8.48 -10.67
C ALA A 56 -3.48 -7.11 -11.24
N LYS A 57 -4.49 -6.37 -11.67
CA LYS A 57 -4.30 -5.05 -12.25
C LYS A 57 -4.19 -4.01 -11.12
N ILE A 58 -3.12 -3.22 -11.12
CA ILE A 58 -2.93 -2.12 -10.17
C ILE A 58 -3.38 -0.83 -10.84
N THR A 59 -4.37 -0.17 -10.24
CA THR A 59 -4.84 1.15 -10.65
C THR A 59 -4.16 2.22 -9.79
N PRO A 60 -3.23 3.00 -10.35
CA PRO A 60 -2.61 4.11 -9.63
C PRO A 60 -3.65 5.20 -9.33
N THR A 61 -3.38 6.03 -8.31
CA THR A 61 -4.27 7.14 -7.95
C THR A 61 -3.55 8.48 -8.07
N ASP A 62 -4.29 9.56 -7.87
CA ASP A 62 -3.77 10.93 -7.73
C ASP A 62 -2.89 11.13 -6.48
N LYS A 63 -2.71 10.11 -5.64
CA LYS A 63 -1.99 10.19 -4.37
C LYS A 63 -0.83 9.21 -4.32
N SER A 64 0.34 9.70 -3.93
CA SER A 64 1.59 8.94 -3.82
C SER A 64 1.59 7.84 -2.76
N TYR A 65 0.55 7.73 -1.94
CA TYR A 65 0.48 6.81 -0.80
C TYR A 65 -0.57 5.71 -0.95
N LYS A 66 -1.36 5.69 -2.02
CA LYS A 66 -2.39 4.65 -2.23
C LYS A 66 -2.49 4.19 -3.69
N ALA A 67 -2.84 2.93 -3.86
CA ALA A 67 -3.23 2.34 -5.13
C ALA A 67 -4.48 1.47 -4.93
N TYR A 68 -5.21 1.22 -6.02
CA TYR A 68 -6.26 0.19 -6.03
C TYR A 68 -5.74 -1.05 -6.74
N ILE A 69 -6.23 -2.21 -6.32
CA ILE A 69 -5.86 -3.50 -6.91
C ILE A 69 -7.12 -4.26 -7.24
N ASP A 70 -7.20 -4.67 -8.50
CA ASP A 70 -8.23 -5.52 -9.04
C ASP A 70 -7.90 -6.97 -8.78
N MET A 71 -8.43 -7.49 -7.66
CA MET A 71 -8.27 -8.89 -7.32
C MET A 71 -9.40 -9.70 -7.97
N PRO A 72 -9.09 -10.72 -8.79
CA PRO A 72 -10.10 -11.54 -9.43
C PRO A 72 -10.98 -12.23 -8.37
N GLY A 73 -12.31 -12.13 -8.52
CA GLY A 73 -13.28 -12.75 -7.61
C GLY A 73 -13.55 -11.99 -6.30
N VAL A 74 -12.76 -10.96 -5.98
CA VAL A 74 -12.97 -10.12 -4.77
C VAL A 74 -13.34 -8.68 -5.15
N GLY A 75 -12.84 -8.18 -6.29
CA GLY A 75 -13.08 -6.82 -6.77
C GLY A 75 -11.98 -5.83 -6.37
N HIS A 76 -12.29 -4.54 -6.49
CA HIS A 76 -11.35 -3.46 -6.22
C HIS A 76 -11.03 -3.34 -4.72
N ARG A 77 -9.79 -3.63 -4.33
CA ARG A 77 -9.30 -3.38 -2.98
C ARG A 77 -8.37 -2.18 -2.93
N LYS A 78 -8.31 -1.55 -1.76
CA LYS A 78 -7.41 -0.43 -1.49
C LYS A 78 -6.10 -0.99 -0.96
N PHE A 79 -4.99 -0.40 -1.38
CA PHE A 79 -3.69 -0.67 -0.82
C PHE A 79 -2.98 0.64 -0.48
N TYR A 80 -2.50 0.74 0.74
CA TYR A 80 -1.69 1.86 1.20
C TYR A 80 -0.23 1.43 1.25
N PHE A 81 0.62 2.19 0.55
CA PHE A 81 2.05 1.89 0.44
C PHE A 81 2.78 1.93 1.79
N GLN A 82 2.22 2.59 2.80
CA GLN A 82 2.74 2.58 4.16
C GLN A 82 2.74 1.19 4.80
N HIS A 83 1.92 0.24 4.32
CA HIS A 83 1.98 -1.15 4.76
C HIS A 83 3.16 -1.94 4.17
N LEU A 84 3.89 -1.37 3.21
CA LEU A 84 5.13 -1.99 2.73
C LEU A 84 6.26 -1.78 3.74
N SER A 85 6.89 -2.89 4.11
CA SER A 85 8.20 -2.94 4.75
C SER A 85 9.28 -2.31 3.86
N GLN A 86 10.46 -2.04 4.40
CA GLN A 86 11.57 -1.51 3.59
C GLN A 86 11.95 -2.46 2.45
N GLU A 87 11.98 -3.77 2.75
CA GLU A 87 12.23 -4.83 1.76
C GLU A 87 11.09 -4.92 0.74
N GLY A 88 9.83 -4.81 1.19
CA GLY A 88 8.66 -4.74 0.32
C GLY A 88 8.72 -3.58 -0.65
N ARG A 89 9.13 -2.38 -0.20
CA ARG A 89 9.34 -1.22 -1.08
C ARG A 89 10.41 -1.48 -2.14
N ALA A 90 11.54 -2.07 -1.75
CA ALA A 90 12.60 -2.44 -2.68
C ALA A 90 12.12 -3.49 -3.70
N ARG A 91 11.39 -4.52 -3.25
CA ARG A 91 10.76 -5.53 -4.12
C ARG A 91 9.78 -4.90 -5.09
N PHE A 92 8.97 -3.95 -4.63
CA PHE A 92 8.03 -3.23 -5.50
C PHE A 92 8.76 -2.43 -6.59
N ILE A 93 9.81 -1.68 -6.23
CA ILE A 93 10.63 -0.92 -7.19
C ILE A 93 11.23 -1.86 -8.24
N ASP A 94 11.77 -3.01 -7.82
CA ASP A 94 12.34 -4.01 -8.72
C ASP A 94 11.28 -4.53 -9.72
N LEU A 95 10.07 -4.82 -9.25
CA LEU A 95 8.97 -5.27 -10.09
C LEU A 95 8.50 -4.18 -11.09
N VAL A 96 8.44 -2.92 -10.65
CA VAL A 96 8.13 -1.78 -11.54
C VAL A 96 9.21 -1.65 -12.61
N ASN A 97 10.48 -1.65 -12.23
CA ASN A 97 11.62 -1.49 -13.15
C ASN A 97 11.70 -2.64 -14.16
N LYS A 98 11.40 -3.87 -13.73
CA LYS A 98 11.32 -5.05 -14.60
C LYS A 98 10.01 -5.12 -15.42
N LYS A 99 9.11 -4.14 -15.29
CA LYS A 99 7.79 -4.10 -15.94
C LYS A 99 6.97 -5.37 -15.70
N LYS A 100 7.09 -5.95 -14.50
CA LYS A 100 6.34 -7.14 -14.08
C LYS A 100 5.01 -6.82 -13.41
N ILE A 101 4.67 -5.55 -13.27
CA ILE A 101 3.41 -5.10 -12.70
C ILE A 101 2.43 -4.78 -13.83
N ASN A 102 1.21 -5.31 -13.71
CA ASN A 102 0.12 -5.03 -14.62
C ASN A 102 -0.56 -3.72 -14.20
N LEU A 103 -0.17 -2.59 -14.78
CA LEU A 103 -0.78 -1.29 -14.49
C LEU A 103 -2.06 -1.10 -15.30
N ALA A 104 -3.12 -0.62 -14.65
CA ALA A 104 -4.33 -0.17 -15.31
C ALA A 104 -4.04 1.04 -16.21
N GLU A 105 -4.96 1.35 -17.12
CA GLU A 105 -4.88 2.56 -17.93
C GLU A 105 -4.70 3.81 -17.05
N PRO A 106 -3.72 4.68 -17.34
CA PRO A 106 -3.00 4.84 -18.61
C PRO A 106 -1.70 4.02 -18.76
N GLY A 107 -1.42 3.07 -17.85
CA GLY A 107 -0.23 2.21 -17.88
C GLY A 107 0.99 2.79 -17.15
N TYR A 108 0.83 3.90 -16.43
CA TYR A 108 1.88 4.54 -15.63
C TYR A 108 1.31 5.21 -14.38
N PHE A 109 2.16 5.45 -13.38
CA PHE A 109 1.81 6.23 -12.20
C PHE A 109 1.80 7.73 -12.52
N TYR A 110 0.65 8.40 -12.44
CA TYR A 110 0.58 9.87 -12.54
C TYR A 110 1.40 10.55 -11.45
N VAL A 111 1.32 9.99 -10.23
CA VAL A 111 2.11 10.39 -9.09
C VAL A 111 2.86 9.14 -8.62
N PRO A 112 4.21 9.13 -8.64
CA PRO A 112 4.97 7.98 -8.18
C PRO A 112 4.72 7.72 -6.69
N PRO A 113 4.85 6.47 -6.21
CA PRO A 113 4.82 6.18 -4.79
C PRO A 113 5.82 7.05 -4.03
N TYR A 114 5.51 7.48 -2.81
CA TYR A 114 6.34 8.44 -2.04
C TYR A 114 7.79 7.97 -1.82
N PHE A 115 8.05 6.67 -1.92
CA PHE A 115 9.38 6.05 -1.77
C PHE A 115 10.09 5.80 -3.11
N ALA A 116 9.44 6.08 -4.24
CA ALA A 116 10.00 5.94 -5.57
C ALA A 116 10.37 7.31 -6.14
N ALA A 117 11.60 7.45 -6.62
CA ALA A 117 12.05 8.63 -7.35
C ALA A 117 12.15 8.30 -8.85
N PRO A 118 11.82 9.24 -9.75
CA PRO A 118 12.14 9.08 -11.16
C PRO A 118 13.65 8.90 -11.33
N SER A 119 14.07 7.97 -12.17
CA SER A 119 15.48 7.84 -12.52
C SER A 119 15.93 9.10 -13.26
N ALA A 120 17.15 9.56 -13.02
CA ALA A 120 17.69 10.82 -13.55
C ALA A 120 17.73 10.89 -15.10
N HIS A 121 17.38 9.80 -15.80
CA HIS A 121 17.32 9.70 -17.26
C HIS A 121 15.99 10.16 -17.89
N GLY A 122 15.14 10.88 -17.16
CA GLY A 122 13.88 11.42 -17.71
C GLY A 122 13.55 12.85 -17.26
N ALA A 123 14.47 13.56 -16.61
CA ALA A 123 14.28 14.92 -16.10
C ALA A 123 14.57 16.00 -17.16
N GLU A 124 14.27 15.72 -18.43
CA GLU A 124 14.15 16.73 -19.48
C GLU A 124 12.67 16.86 -19.84
N ARG A 125 11.95 17.70 -19.09
CA ARG A 125 10.66 18.26 -19.49
C ARG A 125 10.65 19.74 -19.16
#